data_AF-A0A7W8JZY4-F1
#
_entry.id   AF-A0A7W8JZY4-F1
#
_cell.length_a   1.000
_cell.length_b   1.000
_cell.length_c   1.000
_cell.angle_alpha   90.00
_cell.angle_beta   90.00
_cell.angle_gamma   90.00
#
_symmetry.space_group_name_H-M   'P 1'
#
loop_
_entity.id
_entity.type
_entity.pdbx_description
1 polymer ?
#
loop_
_entity_poly.entity_id
_entity_poly.type
_entity_poly.pdbx_seq_one_letter_code
_entity_poly.pdbx_strand_id
1 'polypeptide(L)'
;MTWFDALLVTLWAVMTALGARRGLAGLAWGLLGVTICFLVGALGSPLISAVAATVLGLGSAVVISRLLPHPAVEPWHLLAGGVGGLALGGVLIATVALGFPLDLRVTPTGPTGVYPSVNMPPALYVAVRDSAIQNGLRGVWGGNLALRTLLVPDQARRQ
;
A
#
# COMPACT_ATOMS: atom_id res chain seq x y z
N MET A 1 -7.32 -9.28 -17.46
CA MET A 1 -6.10 -9.21 -16.64
C MET A 1 -4.99 -8.65 -17.50
N THR A 2 -4.38 -7.56 -17.06
CA THR A 2 -3.25 -6.91 -17.76
C THR A 2 -1.91 -7.41 -17.21
N TRP A 3 -0.79 -7.12 -17.89
CA TRP A 3 0.54 -7.42 -17.36
C TRP A 3 0.81 -6.71 -16.02
N PHE A 4 0.15 -5.57 -15.79
CA PHE A 4 0.18 -4.84 -14.53
C PHE A 4 -0.45 -5.65 -13.39
N ASP A 5 -1.61 -6.30 -13.63
CA ASP A 5 -2.23 -7.19 -12.64
C ASP A 5 -1.29 -8.34 -12.26
N ALA A 6 -0.58 -8.92 -13.25
CA ALA A 6 0.37 -10.01 -13.00
C ALA A 6 1.55 -9.55 -12.12
N LEU A 7 2.08 -8.34 -12.34
CA LEU A 7 3.12 -7.78 -11.48
C LEU A 7 2.63 -7.52 -10.05
N LEU A 8 1.39 -7.04 -9.89
CA LEU A 8 0.82 -6.82 -8.56
C LEU A 8 0.60 -8.13 -7.81
N VAL A 9 0.09 -9.17 -8.49
CA VAL A 9 -0.12 -10.49 -7.88
C VAL A 9 1.19 -11.16 -7.51
N THR A 10 2.22 -11.06 -8.36
CA THR A 10 3.56 -11.61 -8.04
C THR A 10 4.19 -10.88 -6.86
N LEU A 11 4.10 -9.55 -6.81
CA LEU A 11 4.54 -8.77 -5.66
C LEU A 11 3.78 -9.19 -4.39
N TRP A 12 2.46 -9.40 -4.48
CA TRP A 12 1.64 -9.86 -3.36
C TRP A 12 2.11 -11.20 -2.80
N ALA A 13 2.34 -12.14 -3.71
CA ALA A 13 2.77 -13.49 -3.37
C ALA A 13 4.16 -13.47 -2.73
N VAL A 14 5.09 -12.66 -3.25
CA VAL A 14 6.43 -12.49 -2.67
C VAL A 14 6.35 -11.91 -1.25
N MET A 15 5.55 -10.88 -1.03
CA MET A 15 5.38 -10.26 0.29
C MET A 15 4.76 -11.23 1.30
N THR A 16 3.77 -12.00 0.87
CA THR A 16 3.12 -13.03 1.69
C THR A 16 4.09 -14.15 2.04
N ALA A 17 4.85 -14.65 1.06
CA ALA A 17 5.85 -15.70 1.26
C ALA A 17 7.00 -15.24 2.17
N LEU A 18 7.45 -13.98 2.02
CA LEU A 18 8.46 -13.38 2.88
C LEU A 18 7.96 -13.23 4.31
N GLY A 19 6.70 -12.80 4.48
CA GLY A 19 6.03 -12.74 5.77
C GLY A 19 5.98 -14.12 6.43
N ALA A 20 5.53 -15.13 5.69
CA ALA A 20 5.45 -16.51 6.18
C ALA A 20 6.83 -17.04 6.62
N ARG A 21 7.88 -16.80 5.82
CA ARG A 21 9.26 -17.17 6.17
C ARG A 21 9.78 -16.48 7.42
N ARG A 22 9.32 -15.27 7.73
CA ARG A 22 9.72 -14.52 8.92
C ARG A 22 8.93 -14.90 10.17
N GLY A 23 7.87 -15.69 10.05
CA GLY A 23 7.06 -16.15 11.18
C GLY A 23 6.41 -14.97 11.94
N LEU A 24 6.45 -14.99 13.28
CA LEU A 24 5.94 -13.88 14.11
C LEU A 24 6.56 -12.52 13.78
N ALA A 25 7.83 -12.49 13.37
CA ALA A 25 8.48 -11.25 12.94
C ALA A 25 7.80 -10.68 11.68
N GLY A 26 7.25 -11.53 10.81
CA GLY A 26 6.47 -11.12 9.64
C GLY A 26 5.14 -10.46 10.01
N LEU A 27 4.46 -10.96 11.06
CA LEU A 27 3.25 -10.35 11.59
C LEU A 27 3.55 -8.98 12.18
N ALA A 28 4.56 -8.90 13.06
CA ALA A 28 4.97 -7.64 13.68
C ALA A 28 5.36 -6.60 12.62
N TRP A 29 6.09 -7.02 11.59
CA TRP A 29 6.49 -6.13 10.50
C TRP A 29 5.29 -5.65 9.67
N GLY A 30 4.35 -6.56 9.38
CA GLY A 30 3.11 -6.21 8.68
C GLY A 30 2.27 -5.20 9.44
N LEU A 31 2.00 -5.49 10.72
CA LEU A 31 1.18 -4.64 11.59
C LEU A 31 1.84 -3.28 11.82
N LEU A 32 3.12 -3.25 12.18
CA LEU A 32 3.86 -2.01 12.41
C LEU A 32 4.02 -1.19 11.13
N GLY A 33 4.25 -1.83 9.98
CA GLY A 33 4.31 -1.13 8.71
C GLY A 33 2.99 -0.41 8.39
N VAL A 34 1.85 -1.09 8.55
CA VAL A 34 0.53 -0.49 8.31
C VAL A 34 0.24 0.66 9.29
N THR A 35 0.53 0.48 10.57
CA THR A 35 0.29 1.54 11.57
C THR A 35 1.21 2.73 11.38
N ILE A 36 2.49 2.52 11.03
CA ILE A 36 3.42 3.59 10.68
C ILE A 36 2.93 4.34 9.45
N CYS A 37 2.52 3.65 8.38
CA CYS A 37 1.95 4.28 7.18
C CYS A 37 0.72 5.13 7.51
N PHE A 38 -0.18 4.63 8.37
CA PHE A 38 -1.34 5.38 8.83
C PHE A 38 -0.95 6.64 9.61
N LEU A 39 -0.08 6.49 10.61
CA LEU A 39 0.39 7.59 11.45
C LEU A 39 1.07 8.66 10.59
N VAL A 40 2.05 8.25 9.78
CA VAL A 40 2.81 9.11 8.86
C VAL A 40 1.90 9.81 7.85
N GLY A 41 0.91 9.11 7.30
CA GLY A 41 -0.08 9.67 6.39
C GLY A 41 -0.95 10.76 7.02
N ALA A 42 -1.17 10.70 8.33
CA ALA A 42 -1.87 11.74 9.09
C ALA A 42 -1.01 12.99 9.33
N LEU A 43 0.34 12.89 9.30
CA LEU A 43 1.20 14.07 9.36
C LEU A 43 1.15 14.81 8.02
N GLY A 44 0.53 15.98 8.01
CA GLY A 44 0.31 16.80 6.80
C GLY A 44 1.59 17.36 6.14
N SER A 45 2.77 17.22 6.76
CA SER A 45 4.03 17.73 6.21
C SER A 45 4.87 16.61 5.60
N PRO A 46 5.28 16.71 4.31
CA PRO A 46 6.01 15.65 3.60
C PRO A 46 7.42 15.40 4.18
N LEU A 47 8.07 16.43 4.71
CA LEU A 47 9.38 16.30 5.36
C LEU A 47 9.26 15.61 6.71
N ILE A 48 8.27 16.00 7.52
CA ILE A 48 8.04 15.40 8.84
C ILE A 48 7.59 13.94 8.68
N SER A 49 6.73 13.66 7.69
CA SER A 49 6.26 12.32 7.40
C SER A 49 7.42 11.41 6.95
N ALA A 50 8.33 11.90 6.09
CA ALA A 50 9.52 11.15 5.68
C ALA A 50 10.47 10.86 6.85
N VAL A 51 10.75 11.85 7.69
CA VAL A 51 11.61 11.67 8.88
C VAL A 51 10.95 10.71 9.89
N ALA A 52 9.66 10.88 10.18
CA ALA A 52 8.92 10.01 11.07
C ALA A 52 8.86 8.56 10.55
N ALA A 53 8.63 8.36 9.25
CA ALA A 53 8.66 7.04 8.62
C ALA A 53 10.03 6.38 8.77
N THR A 54 11.10 7.15 8.58
CA THR A 54 12.48 6.66 8.70
C THR A 54 12.79 6.23 10.14
N VAL A 55 12.45 7.08 11.12
CA VAL A 55 12.71 6.81 12.55
C VAL A 55 11.88 5.63 13.05
N LEU A 56 10.58 5.60 12.73
CA LEU A 56 9.69 4.52 13.16
C LEU A 56 10.00 3.20 12.44
N GLY A 57 10.40 3.27 11.16
CA GLY A 57 10.86 2.11 10.39
C GLY A 57 12.15 1.52 10.95
N LEU A 58 13.15 2.36 11.26
CA LEU A 58 14.39 1.89 11.88
C LEU A 58 14.13 1.32 13.29
N GLY A 59 13.34 2.03 14.09
CA GLY A 59 12.99 1.63 15.45
C GLY A 59 12.28 0.27 15.46
N SER A 60 11.27 0.09 14.61
CA SER A 60 10.56 -1.20 14.50
C SER A 60 11.47 -2.34 14.01
N ALA A 61 12.37 -2.09 13.06
CA ALA A 61 13.34 -3.10 12.62
C ALA A 61 14.31 -3.52 13.74
N VAL A 62 14.79 -2.57 14.53
CA VAL A 62 15.68 -2.85 15.68
C VAL A 62 14.91 -3.59 16.78
N VAL A 63 13.69 -3.16 17.11
CA VAL A 63 12.85 -3.83 18.12
C VAL A 63 12.53 -5.26 17.71
N ILE A 64 12.08 -5.50 16.47
CA ILE A 64 11.77 -6.84 15.98
C ILE A 64 13.02 -7.74 15.99
N SER A 65 14.15 -7.23 15.50
CA SER A 65 15.39 -8.02 15.46
C SER A 65 15.98 -8.32 16.84
N ARG A 66 15.66 -7.52 17.86
CA ARG A 66 16.15 -7.70 19.23
C ARG A 66 15.20 -8.53 20.10
N LEU A 67 13.89 -8.41 19.92
CA LEU A 67 12.88 -9.07 20.76
C LEU A 67 12.43 -10.43 20.21
N LEU A 68 12.58 -10.71 18.92
CA LEU A 68 12.18 -11.98 18.32
C LEU A 68 13.40 -12.79 17.87
N PRO A 69 13.94 -13.68 18.73
CA PRO A 69 14.88 -14.70 18.29
C PRO A 69 14.18 -15.70 17.36
N HIS A 70 14.73 -15.94 16.16
CA HIS A 70 14.29 -17.03 15.27
C HIS A 70 14.78 -18.38 15.83
N PRO A 71 13.93 -19.43 15.87
CA PRO A 71 13.27 -19.98 14.68
C PRO A 71 11.74 -20.17 14.82
N ALA A 72 11.06 -20.24 13.68
CA ALA A 72 9.66 -20.66 13.58
C ALA A 72 9.55 -22.16 13.89
N VAL A 73 9.52 -22.53 15.17
CA VAL A 73 9.40 -23.93 15.59
C VAL A 73 7.98 -24.46 15.37
N GLU A 74 6.97 -23.59 15.49
CA GLU A 74 5.56 -23.97 15.36
C GLU A 74 4.92 -23.49 14.03
N PRO A 75 4.07 -24.33 13.40
CA PRO A 75 3.43 -24.01 12.11
C PRO A 75 2.49 -22.78 12.18
N TRP A 76 1.95 -22.45 13.35
CA TRP A 76 1.12 -21.25 13.51
C TRP A 76 1.93 -19.95 13.35
N HIS A 77 3.23 -19.95 13.68
CA HIS A 77 4.09 -18.79 13.47
C HIS A 77 4.20 -18.44 11.97
N LEU A 78 4.26 -19.46 11.10
CA LEU A 78 4.31 -19.28 9.65
C LEU A 78 3.00 -18.69 9.12
N LEU A 79 1.85 -19.15 9.63
CA LEU A 79 0.55 -18.58 9.28
C LEU A 79 0.44 -17.12 9.73
N ALA A 80 0.81 -16.82 10.97
CA ALA A 80 0.83 -15.46 11.50
C ALA A 80 1.69 -14.52 10.65
N GLY A 81 2.90 -14.96 10.29
CA GLY A 81 3.79 -14.23 9.40
C GLY A 81 3.21 -14.01 8.00
N GLY A 82 2.57 -15.03 7.43
CA GLY A 82 1.88 -14.96 6.15
C GLY A 82 0.76 -13.93 6.15
N VAL A 83 -0.05 -13.88 7.21
CA VAL A 83 -1.11 -12.87 7.39
C VAL A 83 -0.52 -11.45 7.44
N GLY A 84 0.59 -11.25 8.16
CA GLY A 84 1.29 -9.96 8.20
C GLY A 84 1.80 -9.52 6.83
N GLY A 85 2.44 -10.44 6.10
CA GLY A 85 2.93 -10.19 4.74
C GLY A 85 1.80 -9.93 3.74
N LEU A 86 0.67 -10.63 3.87
CA LEU A 86 -0.53 -10.44 3.06
C LEU A 86 -1.14 -9.06 3.28
N ALA A 87 -1.29 -8.64 4.55
CA ALA A 87 -1.85 -7.35 4.91
C ALA A 87 -0.99 -6.19 4.37
N LEU A 88 0.33 -6.24 4.63
CA LEU A 88 1.25 -5.21 4.17
C LEU A 88 1.42 -5.23 2.64
N GLY A 89 1.48 -6.41 2.03
CA GLY A 89 1.48 -6.56 0.58
C GLY A 89 0.20 -6.01 -0.06
N GLY A 90 -0.95 -6.21 0.57
CA GLY A 90 -2.23 -5.65 0.12
C GLY A 90 -2.25 -4.13 0.15
N VAL A 91 -1.74 -3.52 1.23
CA VAL A 91 -1.59 -2.05 1.32
C VAL A 91 -0.62 -1.52 0.25
N LEU A 92 0.49 -2.21 0.03
CA LEU A 92 1.46 -1.84 -1.02
C LEU A 92 0.84 -1.92 -2.42
N ILE A 93 0.08 -2.97 -2.72
CA ILE A 93 -0.60 -3.11 -4.01
C ILE A 93 -1.66 -2.04 -4.20
N ALA A 94 -2.44 -1.75 -3.16
CA ALA A 94 -3.48 -0.75 -3.23
C ALA A 94 -2.90 0.65 -3.42
N THR A 95 -1.82 0.99 -2.72
CA THR A 95 -1.10 2.26 -2.91
C THR A 95 -0.48 2.37 -4.30
N VAL A 96 0.15 1.32 -4.82
CA VAL A 96 0.71 1.32 -6.19
C VAL A 96 -0.40 1.40 -7.25
N ALA A 97 -1.49 0.66 -7.10
CA ALA A 97 -2.60 0.65 -8.05
C ALA A 97 -3.37 1.98 -8.10
N LEU A 98 -3.39 2.73 -6.99
CA LEU A 98 -4.08 4.02 -6.85
C LEU A 98 -3.15 5.24 -6.95
N GLY A 99 -1.84 5.02 -6.94
CA GLY A 99 -0.82 6.08 -6.91
C GLY A 99 -0.52 6.72 -8.27
N PHE A 100 -1.20 6.31 -9.34
CA PHE A 100 -0.97 6.90 -10.65
C PHE A 100 -1.56 8.32 -10.74
N PRO A 101 -0.96 9.23 -11.54
CA PRO A 101 -1.46 10.59 -11.67
C PRO A 101 -2.91 10.64 -12.18
N LEU A 102 -3.70 11.49 -11.51
CA LEU A 102 -5.04 11.92 -11.91
C LEU A 102 -4.93 13.12 -12.84
N ASP A 103 -5.71 13.14 -13.91
CA ASP A 103 -5.86 14.32 -14.76
C ASP A 103 -7.14 15.07 -14.41
N LEU A 104 -7.11 16.40 -14.47
CA LEU A 104 -8.28 17.24 -14.22
C LEU A 104 -8.79 17.77 -15.55
N ARG A 105 -9.92 17.23 -16.03
CA ARG A 105 -10.60 17.78 -17.20
C ARG A 105 -11.62 18.82 -16.76
N VAL A 106 -11.50 20.04 -17.28
CA VAL A 106 -12.52 21.07 -17.10
C VAL A 106 -13.63 20.81 -18.11
N THR A 107 -14.74 20.25 -17.65
CA THR A 107 -15.96 20.06 -18.44
C THR A 107 -16.91 21.25 -18.23
N PRO A 108 -17.87 21.51 -19.14
CA PRO A 108 -18.86 22.59 -18.98
C PRO A 108 -19.70 22.49 -17.70
N THR A 109 -19.76 21.29 -17.10
CA THR A 109 -20.45 20.95 -15.85
C THR A 109 -19.55 21.05 -14.60
N GLY A 110 -18.29 21.46 -14.75
CA GLY A 110 -17.29 21.56 -13.67
C GLY A 110 -16.03 20.70 -13.91
N PRO A 111 -15.01 20.82 -13.04
CA PRO A 111 -13.80 20.01 -13.10
C PRO A 111 -14.11 18.54 -12.76
N THR A 112 -13.85 17.63 -13.70
CA THR A 112 -13.99 16.18 -13.53
C THR A 112 -12.60 15.52 -13.54
N GLY A 113 -12.31 14.74 -12.49
CA GLY A 113 -11.06 13.97 -12.40
C GLY A 113 -11.15 12.71 -13.27
N VAL A 114 -10.25 12.57 -14.24
CA VAL A 114 -10.14 11.38 -15.09
C VAL A 114 -8.95 10.55 -14.62
N TYR A 115 -9.22 9.28 -14.29
CA TYR A 115 -8.19 8.29 -13.92
C TYR A 115 -8.20 7.09 -14.87
N PRO A 116 -7.03 6.57 -15.27
CA PRO A 116 -5.69 7.18 -15.12
C PRO A 116 -5.51 8.42 -16.02
N SER A 117 -4.49 9.25 -15.76
CA SER A 117 -4.20 10.43 -16.61
C SER A 117 -3.98 10.04 -18.07
N VAL A 118 -4.58 10.80 -18.98
CA VAL A 118 -4.47 10.58 -20.44
C VAL A 118 -3.10 10.96 -21.00
N ASN A 119 -2.27 11.65 -20.20
CA ASN A 119 -0.90 12.05 -20.59
C ASN A 119 0.13 10.94 -20.34
N MET A 120 -0.28 9.77 -19.83
CA MET A 120 0.62 8.63 -19.63
C MET A 120 1.05 7.97 -20.94
N PRO A 121 2.22 7.32 -20.98
CA PRO A 121 2.61 6.46 -22.09
C PRO A 121 1.51 5.44 -22.43
N PRO A 122 1.16 5.25 -23.72
CA PRO A 122 0.00 4.45 -24.12
C PRO A 122 0.00 3.03 -23.56
N ALA A 123 1.17 2.39 -23.47
CA ALA A 123 1.32 1.04 -22.92
C ALA A 123 0.98 0.97 -21.41
N LEU A 124 1.29 2.01 -20.64
CA LEU A 124 0.96 2.11 -19.21
C LEU A 124 -0.52 2.47 -19.02
N TYR A 125 -1.02 3.40 -19.84
CA TYR A 125 -2.40 3.84 -19.78
C TYR A 125 -3.38 2.67 -19.96
N VAL A 126 -3.19 1.85 -21.01
CA VAL A 126 -4.05 0.68 -21.27
C VAL A 126 -3.92 -0.36 -20.15
N ALA A 127 -2.71 -0.61 -19.67
CA ALA A 127 -2.46 -1.60 -18.62
C ALA A 127 -3.11 -1.26 -17.27
N VAL A 128 -3.10 0.02 -16.89
CA VAL A 128 -3.68 0.52 -15.64
C VAL A 128 -5.20 0.71 -15.77
N ARG A 129 -5.68 1.23 -16.92
CA ARG A 129 -7.12 1.46 -17.14
C ARG A 129 -7.91 0.16 -17.13
N ASP A 130 -7.36 -0.88 -17.76
CA ASP A 130 -8.04 -2.17 -17.92
C ASP A 130 -7.67 -3.17 -16.78
N SER A 131 -6.95 -2.70 -15.74
CA SER A 131 -6.58 -3.51 -14.57
C SER A 131 -7.79 -3.87 -13.71
N ALA A 132 -7.95 -5.16 -13.41
CA ALA A 132 -9.04 -5.62 -12.55
C ALA A 132 -8.86 -5.15 -11.10
N ILE A 133 -7.61 -5.14 -10.62
CA ILE A 133 -7.26 -4.72 -9.26
C ILE A 133 -7.53 -3.21 -9.09
N GLN A 134 -7.12 -2.40 -10.07
CA GLN A 134 -7.39 -0.97 -10.07
C GLN A 134 -8.89 -0.67 -10.03
N ASN A 135 -9.67 -1.33 -10.89
CA ASN A 135 -11.11 -1.13 -10.96
C ASN A 135 -11.83 -1.52 -9.66
N GLY A 136 -11.42 -2.62 -9.01
CA GLY A 136 -11.96 -3.02 -7.70
C GLY A 136 -11.62 -2.05 -6.57
N LEU A 137 -10.47 -1.37 -6.66
CA LEU A 137 -10.01 -0.42 -5.64
C LEU A 137 -10.55 1.00 -5.80
N ARG A 138 -11.25 1.33 -6.90
CA ARG A 138 -11.85 2.67 -7.11
C ARG A 138 -12.81 3.08 -5.99
N GLY A 139 -13.45 2.12 -5.33
CA GLY A 139 -14.32 2.36 -4.17
C GLY A 139 -13.62 3.04 -3.00
N VAL A 140 -12.29 2.92 -2.88
CA VAL A 140 -11.49 3.59 -1.85
C VAL A 140 -11.59 5.11 -1.96
N TRP A 141 -11.69 5.66 -3.17
CA TRP A 141 -11.86 7.10 -3.36
C TRP A 141 -13.20 7.62 -2.85
N GLY A 142 -14.23 6.78 -2.72
CA GLY A 142 -15.52 7.12 -2.11
C GLY A 142 -15.65 6.69 -0.65
N GLY A 143 -14.67 5.98 -0.12
CA GLY A 143 -14.74 5.31 1.18
C GLY A 143 -14.41 6.19 2.40
N ASN A 144 -14.31 5.53 3.56
CA ASN A 144 -14.04 6.17 4.86
C ASN A 144 -12.70 6.94 4.85
N LEU A 145 -12.65 8.06 5.57
CA LEU A 145 -11.48 8.93 5.73
C LEU A 145 -10.23 8.12 6.13
N ALA A 146 -10.36 7.15 7.04
CA ALA A 146 -9.24 6.32 7.48
C ALA A 146 -8.60 5.48 6.35
N LEU A 147 -9.42 4.94 5.44
CA LEU A 147 -8.93 4.19 4.27
C LEU A 147 -8.25 5.13 3.27
N ARG A 148 -8.78 6.34 3.09
CA ARG A 148 -8.17 7.36 2.25
C ARG A 148 -6.83 7.84 2.82
N THR A 149 -6.73 8.08 4.12
CA THR A 149 -5.47 8.48 4.78
C THR A 149 -4.40 7.39 4.66
N LEU A 150 -4.80 6.12 4.71
CA LEU A 150 -3.88 4.99 4.57
C LEU A 150 -3.42 4.76 3.12
N LEU A 151 -4.35 4.79 2.15
CA LEU A 151 -4.09 4.33 0.79
C LEU A 151 -3.84 5.46 -0.22
N VAL A 152 -4.45 6.63 -0.01
CA VAL A 152 -4.38 7.78 -0.92
C VAL A 152 -4.31 9.10 -0.12
N PRO A 153 -3.23 9.32 0.65
CA PRO A 153 -3.13 10.44 1.60
C PRO A 153 -3.22 11.82 0.92
N ASP A 154 -2.87 11.91 -0.37
CA ASP A 154 -2.94 13.17 -1.13
C ASP A 154 -4.37 13.57 -1.51
N GLN A 155 -5.27 12.60 -1.66
CA GLN A 155 -6.69 12.87 -1.92
C GLN A 155 -7.47 13.13 -0.62
N ALA A 156 -7.04 12.54 0.50
CA ALA A 156 -7.66 12.81 1.81
C ALA A 156 -7.53 14.28 2.26
N ARG A 157 -6.52 14.99 1.75
CA ARG A 157 -6.21 16.38 2.14
C ARG A 157 -6.81 17.47 1.24
N ARG A 158 -7.40 17.11 0.09
CA ARG A 158 -8.00 18.08 -0.85
C ARG A 158 -9.50 18.34 -0.61
N GLN A 159 -10.08 17.77 0.45
CA GLN A 159 -11.44 18.08 0.92
C GLN A 159 -11.36 19.15 2.01
#